data_AF-Q52ZP5-F1
#
_entry.id   AF-Q52ZP5-F1
#
_cell.length_a   1.000
_cell.length_b   1.000
_cell.length_c   1.000
_cell.angle_alpha   90.00
_cell.angle_beta   90.00
_cell.angle_gamma   90.00
#
_symmetry.space_group_name_H-M   'P 1'
#
loop_
_entity.id
_entity.type
_entity.pdbx_description
1 polymer ?
#
loop_
_entity_poly.entity_id
_entity_poly.type
_entity_poly.pdbx_seq_one_letter_code
_entity_poly.pdbx_strand_id
1 'polypeptide(L)'
;KRPRDLLNPKAVNYMQSVFSIKDAISKKESREISALFGVTVSQVRDFFTSQRSRVRKLVQLSREKALKSNSCAESLDVQMNSDPVRSINPAPLNSDGAINVEEASCSTQEAALSDLDDLDKQFVENIFGLMQKEETFCGQEKLMEWILSIQNFSVLLWFLTGGGAITLANWLTKAAVEEQTSVLLLILKVLCHLPLHKALPAHISALLQSVNRLRFYRTS
;
A
#
# COMPACT_ATOMS: atom_id res chain seq x y z
N LYS A 1 17.80 49.80 0.58
CA LYS A 1 17.26 48.43 0.76
C LYS A 1 16.15 48.21 -0.27
N ARG A 2 16.29 47.23 -1.18
CA ARG A 2 15.23 46.76 -2.09
C ARG A 2 15.08 45.24 -1.89
N PRO A 3 13.85 44.71 -1.89
CA PRO A 3 13.62 43.28 -1.63
C PRO A 3 14.11 42.49 -2.84
N ARG A 4 15.02 41.54 -2.61
CA ARG A 4 15.56 40.65 -3.62
C ARG A 4 14.84 39.31 -3.53
N ASP A 5 13.58 39.27 -3.95
CA ASP A 5 12.85 38.01 -4.15
C ASP A 5 12.05 38.09 -5.45
N LEU A 6 12.73 38.41 -6.54
CA LEU A 6 12.18 38.15 -7.87
C LEU A 6 12.46 36.68 -8.17
N LEU A 7 11.47 35.83 -7.90
CA LEU A 7 11.44 34.45 -8.36
C LEU A 7 11.88 34.40 -9.83
N ASN A 8 12.75 33.44 -10.16
CA ASN A 8 13.29 33.25 -11.50
C ASN A 8 12.15 33.30 -12.55
N PRO A 9 12.26 34.08 -13.64
CA PRO A 9 11.22 34.18 -14.67
C PRO A 9 10.78 32.81 -15.22
N LYS A 10 11.70 31.85 -15.31
CA LYS A 10 11.38 30.46 -15.67
C LYS A 10 10.51 29.78 -14.61
N ALA A 11 10.82 29.97 -13.33
CA ALA A 11 10.02 29.44 -12.23
C ALA A 11 8.62 30.08 -12.20
N VAL A 12 8.51 31.38 -12.49
CA VAL A 12 7.22 32.07 -12.63
C VAL A 12 6.42 31.48 -13.80
N ASN A 13 7.03 31.24 -14.96
CA ASN A 13 6.36 30.60 -16.10
C ASN A 13 5.95 29.16 -15.81
N TYR A 14 6.79 28.39 -15.10
CA TYR A 14 6.44 27.04 -14.66
C TYR A 14 5.26 27.06 -13.67
N MET A 15 5.31 27.93 -12.66
CA MET A 15 4.21 28.09 -11.71
C MET A 15 2.93 28.53 -12.44
N GLN A 16 3.01 29.52 -13.33
CA GLN A 16 1.87 29.95 -14.14
C GLN A 16 1.35 28.82 -15.02
N SER A 17 2.20 28.00 -15.64
CA SER A 17 1.77 26.85 -16.43
C SER A 17 1.07 25.79 -15.57
N VAL A 18 1.61 25.50 -14.39
CA VAL A 18 1.03 24.54 -13.42
C VAL A 18 -0.33 25.04 -12.93
N PHE A 19 -0.44 26.34 -12.61
CA PHE A 19 -1.70 26.95 -12.19
C PHE A 19 -2.64 27.36 -13.35
N SER A 20 -2.15 27.32 -14.60
CA SER A 20 -2.94 27.55 -15.82
C SER A 20 -3.62 26.28 -16.32
N ILE A 21 -3.26 25.11 -15.79
CA ILE A 21 -4.07 23.90 -15.97
C ILE A 21 -5.43 24.20 -15.35
N LYS A 22 -6.42 24.42 -16.22
CA LYS A 22 -7.72 24.88 -15.80
C LYS A 22 -8.40 23.76 -15.04
N ASP A 23 -8.62 23.95 -13.74
CA ASP A 23 -9.37 23.09 -12.82
C ASP A 23 -10.86 22.92 -13.20
N ALA A 24 -11.27 23.32 -14.40
CA ALA A 24 -12.63 23.28 -14.88
C ALA A 24 -12.66 22.76 -16.32
N ILE A 25 -13.36 21.64 -16.50
CA ILE A 25 -13.71 21.12 -17.82
C ILE A 25 -14.54 22.15 -18.58
N SER A 26 -14.11 22.49 -19.78
CA SER A 26 -14.81 23.43 -20.65
C SER A 26 -16.11 22.83 -21.19
N LYS A 27 -17.00 23.70 -21.69
CA LYS A 27 -18.24 23.25 -22.35
C LYS A 27 -17.97 22.38 -23.58
N LYS A 28 -16.85 22.61 -24.28
CA LYS A 28 -16.44 21.83 -25.46
C LYS A 28 -16.01 20.43 -25.04
N GLU A 29 -15.07 20.33 -24.11
CA GLU A 29 -14.58 19.06 -23.58
C GLU A 29 -15.73 18.25 -22.95
N SER A 30 -16.65 18.91 -22.23
CA SER A 30 -17.79 18.22 -21.64
C SER A 30 -18.74 17.63 -22.69
N ARG A 31 -18.85 18.23 -23.88
CA ARG A 31 -19.64 17.69 -25.00
C ARG A 31 -18.90 16.58 -25.73
N GLU A 32 -17.58 16.69 -25.89
CA GLU A 32 -16.75 15.66 -26.50
C GLU A 32 -16.75 14.38 -25.66
N ILE A 33 -16.60 14.49 -24.34
CA ILE A 33 -16.72 13.35 -23.42
C ILE A 33 -18.13 12.78 -23.44
N SER A 34 -19.16 13.63 -23.43
CA SER A 34 -20.55 13.20 -23.54
C SER A 34 -20.81 12.37 -24.80
N ALA A 35 -20.29 12.82 -25.95
CA ALA A 35 -20.41 12.11 -27.23
C ALA A 35 -19.61 10.79 -27.25
N LEU A 36 -18.40 10.78 -26.67
CA LEU A 36 -17.51 9.62 -26.67
C LEU A 36 -18.06 8.48 -25.80
N PHE A 37 -18.68 8.80 -24.67
CA PHE A 37 -19.11 7.81 -23.66
C PHE A 37 -20.62 7.59 -23.62
N GLY A 38 -21.40 8.28 -24.48
CA GLY A 38 -22.87 8.14 -24.52
C GLY A 38 -23.57 8.62 -23.24
N VAL A 39 -22.93 9.50 -22.46
CA VAL A 39 -23.45 10.05 -21.20
C VAL A 39 -23.91 11.49 -21.40
N THR A 40 -24.78 12.01 -20.54
CA THR A 40 -25.23 13.40 -20.66
C THR A 40 -24.14 14.38 -20.23
N VAL A 41 -24.16 15.59 -20.81
CA VAL A 41 -23.25 16.69 -20.42
C VAL A 41 -23.38 17.03 -18.92
N SER A 42 -24.55 16.81 -18.30
CA SER A 42 -24.71 17.01 -16.86
C SER A 42 -23.96 15.95 -16.05
N GLN A 43 -24.07 14.66 -16.43
CA GLN A 43 -23.34 13.57 -15.77
C GLN A 43 -21.82 13.79 -15.82
N VAL A 44 -21.30 14.26 -16.96
CA VAL A 44 -19.88 14.63 -17.10
C VAL A 44 -19.52 15.75 -16.11
N ARG A 45 -20.30 16.82 -16.09
CA ARG A 45 -20.08 17.94 -15.16
C ARG A 45 -20.17 17.54 -13.69
N ASP A 46 -21.14 16.70 -13.34
CA ASP A 46 -21.39 16.27 -11.97
C ASP A 46 -20.26 15.37 -11.48
N PHE A 47 -19.77 14.47 -12.34
CA PHE A 47 -18.58 13.66 -12.07
C PHE A 47 -17.35 14.53 -11.79
N PHE A 48 -16.99 15.46 -12.68
CA PHE A 48 -15.82 16.32 -12.47
C PHE A 48 -16.00 17.27 -11.27
N THR A 49 -17.23 17.65 -10.95
CA THR A 49 -17.51 18.45 -9.73
C THR A 49 -17.34 17.62 -8.46
N SER A 50 -17.81 16.36 -8.47
CA SER A 50 -17.61 15.40 -7.38
C SER A 50 -16.13 15.10 -7.17
N GLN A 51 -15.39 14.80 -8.25
CA GLN A 51 -13.95 14.54 -8.17
C GLN A 51 -13.17 15.74 -7.62
N ARG A 52 -13.50 16.96 -8.05
CA ARG A 52 -12.90 18.19 -7.49
C ARG A 52 -13.20 18.36 -6.00
N SER A 53 -14.44 18.11 -5.58
CA SER A 53 -14.81 18.16 -4.16
C SER A 53 -13.98 17.18 -3.33
N ARG A 54 -13.82 15.94 -3.81
CA ARG A 54 -13.02 14.90 -3.15
C ARG A 54 -11.54 15.29 -3.05
N VAL A 55 -10.95 15.80 -4.12
CA VAL A 55 -9.55 16.27 -4.13
C VAL A 55 -9.37 17.43 -3.17
N ARG A 56 -10.27 18.43 -3.17
CA ARG A 56 -10.22 19.55 -2.22
C ARG A 56 -10.31 19.07 -0.77
N LYS A 57 -11.20 18.12 -0.48
CA LYS A 57 -11.31 17.52 0.85
C LYS A 57 -10.02 16.81 1.27
N LEU A 58 -9.40 16.06 0.36
CA LEU A 58 -8.12 15.39 0.62
C LEU A 58 -6.99 16.38 0.91
N VAL A 59 -6.87 17.44 0.10
CA VAL A 59 -5.87 18.52 0.28
C VAL A 59 -6.11 19.28 1.59
N GLN A 60 -7.38 19.53 1.94
CA GLN A 60 -7.73 20.16 3.21
C GLN A 60 -7.31 19.27 4.39
N LEU A 61 -7.65 17.98 4.36
CA LEU A 61 -7.27 17.02 5.40
C LEU A 61 -5.75 16.85 5.52
N SER A 62 -5.00 16.89 4.41
CA SER A 62 -3.54 16.84 4.46
C SER A 62 -2.94 18.10 5.09
N ARG A 63 -3.51 19.28 4.79
CA ARG A 63 -3.11 20.54 5.41
C ARG A 63 -3.44 20.58 6.90
N GLU A 64 -4.63 20.09 7.30
CA GLU A 64 -5.02 19.96 8.71
C GLU A 64 -4.11 19.00 9.47
N LYS A 65 -3.73 17.87 8.86
CA LYS A 65 -2.77 16.92 9.43
C LYS A 65 -1.37 17.52 9.57
N ALA A 66 -0.89 18.28 8.58
CA ALA A 66 0.39 18.97 8.65
C ALA A 66 0.40 20.04 9.75
N LEU A 67 -0.68 20.82 9.90
CA LEU A 67 -0.80 21.82 10.95
C LEU A 67 -0.87 21.19 12.36
N LYS A 68 -1.55 20.03 12.50
CA LYS A 68 -1.62 19.28 13.75
C LYS A 68 -0.29 18.60 14.12
N SER A 69 0.51 18.22 13.11
CA SER A 69 1.88 17.70 13.31
C SER A 69 2.87 18.80 13.74
N ASN A 70 2.60 20.06 13.39
CA ASN A 70 3.46 21.20 13.73
C ASN A 70 3.17 21.83 15.10
N SER A 71 2.10 21.39 15.81
CA SER A 71 1.78 21.88 17.15
C SER A 71 2.31 20.97 18.28
N CYS A 72 3.11 19.94 17.95
CA CYS A 72 3.72 19.02 18.92
C CYS A 72 5.20 19.36 19.11
N ALA A 73 5.49 20.60 19.45
CA ALA A 73 6.84 21.04 19.82
C ALA A 73 6.79 22.21 20.81
N GLU A 74 5.93 22.16 21.83
CA GLU A 74 6.19 22.86 23.09
C GLU A 74 5.31 22.29 24.20
N SER A 75 5.88 22.23 25.41
CA SER A 75 5.32 21.77 26.70
C SER A 75 5.44 20.28 27.04
N LEU A 76 6.67 19.80 27.22
CA LEU A 76 7.02 18.97 28.38
C LEU A 76 7.13 19.91 29.58
N ASP A 77 6.33 19.72 30.64
CA ASP A 77 6.83 19.48 32.00
C ASP A 77 5.68 19.21 33.02
N VAL A 78 6.02 18.50 34.09
CA VAL A 78 5.35 18.37 35.40
C VAL A 78 4.24 17.31 35.61
N GLN A 79 4.69 16.09 35.94
CA GLN A 79 4.55 15.43 37.27
C GLN A 79 3.20 15.48 38.03
N MET A 80 2.64 14.31 38.40
CA MET A 80 2.53 13.80 39.80
C MET A 80 1.64 12.55 39.94
N ASN A 81 2.18 11.51 40.61
CA ASN A 81 1.58 10.71 41.70
C ASN A 81 0.25 9.93 41.47
N SER A 82 0.04 8.68 41.90
CA SER A 82 0.66 7.83 42.93
C SER A 82 0.36 6.36 42.67
N ASP A 83 1.30 5.48 43.00
CA ASP A 83 1.08 4.09 43.45
C ASP A 83 0.82 4.12 44.98
N PRO A 84 0.20 3.12 45.67
CA PRO A 84 0.95 1.89 45.95
C PRO A 84 0.19 0.57 46.34
N VAL A 85 0.94 -0.54 46.37
CA VAL A 85 0.87 -1.73 47.27
C VAL A 85 0.26 -3.07 46.76
N ARG A 86 1.16 -3.96 46.31
CA ARG A 86 1.55 -5.31 46.83
C ARG A 86 0.53 -6.47 46.93
N SER A 87 0.86 -7.61 46.29
CA SER A 87 0.87 -8.98 46.86
C SER A 87 1.42 -10.00 45.85
N ILE A 88 2.69 -10.46 45.98
CA ILE A 88 3.14 -11.79 46.46
C ILE A 88 2.86 -12.97 45.49
N ASN A 89 3.94 -13.44 44.84
CA ASN A 89 4.08 -14.76 44.18
C ASN A 89 4.04 -15.91 45.21
N PRO A 90 3.65 -17.14 44.82
CA PRO A 90 4.66 -18.11 44.38
C PRO A 90 4.20 -19.09 43.27
N ALA A 91 5.16 -19.54 42.45
CA ALA A 91 5.04 -20.74 41.62
C ALA A 91 5.18 -22.03 42.48
N PRO A 92 4.66 -23.18 42.02
CA PRO A 92 5.59 -24.29 41.72
C PRO A 92 5.21 -25.20 40.54
N LEU A 93 6.28 -25.60 39.85
CA LEU A 93 6.56 -26.77 39.00
C LEU A 93 5.56 -27.96 39.02
N ASN A 94 5.12 -28.43 37.84
CA ASN A 94 5.48 -29.73 37.21
C ASN A 94 4.48 -30.19 36.14
N SER A 95 5.00 -30.95 35.16
CA SER A 95 4.36 -32.01 34.35
C SER A 95 4.22 -31.76 32.84
N ASP A 96 5.27 -32.21 32.14
CA ASP A 96 5.28 -33.04 30.93
C ASP A 96 4.48 -32.64 29.67
N GLY A 97 5.28 -32.41 28.61
CA GLY A 97 5.03 -33.07 27.33
C GLY A 97 4.49 -32.19 26.21
N ALA A 98 5.34 -31.37 25.59
CA ALA A 98 5.04 -30.83 24.27
C ALA A 98 6.31 -30.79 23.39
N ILE A 99 6.40 -31.80 22.52
CA ILE A 99 6.89 -31.77 21.13
C ILE A 99 7.75 -30.56 20.76
N ASN A 100 9.04 -30.85 20.65
CA ASN A 100 10.10 -30.03 20.07
C ASN A 100 9.65 -29.50 18.69
N VAL A 101 9.29 -28.21 18.63
CA VAL A 101 9.31 -27.47 17.37
C VAL A 101 10.77 -27.08 17.18
N GLU A 102 11.49 -27.90 16.41
CA GLU A 102 12.79 -27.50 15.89
C GLU A 102 12.59 -26.19 15.11
N GLU A 103 13.06 -25.10 15.73
CA GLU A 103 13.46 -23.89 15.03
C GLU A 103 14.36 -24.33 13.88
N ALA A 104 13.82 -24.30 12.66
CA ALA A 104 14.62 -24.34 11.45
C ALA A 104 15.48 -23.07 11.44
N SER A 105 16.67 -23.27 11.98
CA SER A 105 17.83 -22.39 12.05
C SER A 105 17.85 -21.28 11.00
N CYS A 106 18.04 -20.07 11.52
CA CYS A 106 18.21 -18.78 10.87
C CYS A 106 19.39 -18.67 9.87
N SER A 107 20.03 -19.77 9.45
CA SER A 107 21.26 -19.71 8.63
C SER A 107 21.03 -19.64 7.12
N THR A 108 19.80 -19.86 6.63
CA THR A 108 19.49 -19.79 5.18
C THR A 108 19.03 -18.40 4.74
N GLN A 109 18.53 -17.59 5.68
CA GLN A 109 17.96 -16.27 5.40
C GLN A 109 19.05 -15.22 5.14
N GLU A 110 20.24 -15.38 5.74
CA GLU A 110 21.35 -14.43 5.66
C GLU A 110 22.08 -14.43 4.30
N ALA A 111 22.10 -15.57 3.60
CA ALA A 111 22.78 -15.70 2.31
C ALA A 111 22.08 -14.93 1.18
N ALA A 112 20.76 -14.75 1.26
CA ALA A 112 19.99 -13.94 0.29
C ALA A 112 20.05 -12.44 0.59
N LEU A 113 20.46 -12.05 1.81
CA LEU A 113 20.53 -10.65 2.25
C LEU A 113 21.84 -9.94 1.91
N SER A 114 22.84 -10.67 1.40
CA SER A 114 24.16 -10.12 1.09
C SER A 114 24.21 -9.35 -0.23
N ASP A 115 23.22 -9.52 -1.10
CA ASP A 115 23.21 -8.98 -2.47
C ASP A 115 22.32 -7.73 -2.64
N LEU A 116 21.71 -7.23 -1.56
CA LEU A 116 20.77 -6.12 -1.61
C LEU A 116 21.31 -4.90 -0.85
N ASP A 117 21.26 -3.73 -1.48
CA ASP A 117 21.58 -2.45 -0.83
C ASP A 117 20.61 -2.19 0.34
N ASP A 118 21.06 -1.48 1.36
CA ASP A 118 20.27 -1.19 2.55
C ASP A 118 19.02 -0.35 2.22
N LEU A 119 19.10 0.47 1.16
CA LEU A 119 17.96 1.21 0.60
C LEU A 119 16.88 0.29 0.05
N ASP A 120 17.27 -0.72 -0.71
CA ASP A 120 16.35 -1.70 -1.27
C ASP A 120 15.70 -2.51 -0.13
N LYS A 121 16.47 -2.94 0.89
CA LYS A 121 15.90 -3.65 2.05
C LYS A 121 14.83 -2.82 2.76
N GLN A 122 15.12 -1.55 3.05
CA GLN A 122 14.14 -0.65 3.69
C GLN A 122 12.92 -0.40 2.82
N PHE A 123 13.10 -0.31 1.50
CA PHE A 123 12.00 -0.16 0.55
C PHE A 123 11.05 -1.36 0.60
N VAL A 124 11.60 -2.58 0.56
CA VAL A 124 10.75 -3.77 0.57
C VAL A 124 10.07 -3.95 1.92
N GLU A 125 10.78 -3.80 3.04
CA GLU A 125 10.19 -3.76 4.39
C GLU A 125 9.01 -2.78 4.49
N ASN A 126 9.17 -1.56 3.97
CA ASN A 126 8.10 -0.56 3.95
C ASN A 126 6.90 -1.00 3.10
N ILE A 127 7.15 -1.56 1.90
CA ILE A 127 6.07 -2.10 1.05
C ILE A 127 5.33 -3.23 1.77
N PHE A 128 6.04 -4.12 2.45
CA PHE A 128 5.41 -5.19 3.21
C PHE A 128 4.54 -4.67 4.35
N GLY A 129 5.06 -3.70 5.10
CA GLY A 129 4.30 -3.03 6.15
C GLY A 129 3.02 -2.38 5.62
N LEU A 130 3.06 -1.83 4.40
CA LEU A 130 1.89 -1.28 3.73
C LEU A 130 0.93 -2.39 3.27
N MET A 131 1.43 -3.46 2.64
CA MET A 131 0.61 -4.56 2.15
C MET A 131 -0.10 -5.33 3.27
N GLN A 132 0.55 -5.56 4.41
CA GLN A 132 -0.08 -6.24 5.54
C GLN A 132 -1.20 -5.42 6.19
N LYS A 133 -1.14 -4.09 6.07
CA LYS A 133 -2.13 -3.16 6.65
C LYS A 133 -3.20 -2.71 5.65
N GLU A 134 -3.06 -3.04 4.37
CA GLU A 134 -3.97 -2.56 3.33
C GLU A 134 -5.25 -3.41 3.27
N GLU A 135 -6.37 -2.78 3.62
CA GLU A 135 -7.68 -3.43 3.70
C GLU A 135 -8.54 -3.18 2.45
N THR A 136 -8.22 -2.14 1.66
CA THR A 136 -9.03 -1.67 0.54
C THR A 136 -8.52 -2.19 -0.80
N PHE A 137 -9.42 -2.57 -1.70
CA PHE A 137 -9.05 -3.02 -3.04
C PHE A 137 -8.31 -1.97 -3.86
N CYS A 138 -8.67 -0.68 -3.74
CA CYS A 138 -7.98 0.40 -4.45
C CYS A 138 -6.51 0.54 -3.98
N GLY A 139 -6.24 0.36 -2.68
CA GLY A 139 -4.88 0.36 -2.17
C GLY A 139 -4.10 -0.89 -2.60
N GLN A 140 -4.75 -2.05 -2.58
CA GLN A 140 -4.18 -3.29 -3.11
C GLN A 140 -3.77 -3.15 -4.59
N GLU A 141 -4.63 -2.54 -5.42
CA GLU A 141 -4.33 -2.27 -6.82
C GLU A 141 -3.07 -1.42 -6.99
N LYS A 142 -2.93 -0.33 -6.23
CA LYS A 142 -1.73 0.53 -6.29
C LYS A 142 -0.46 -0.19 -5.85
N LEU A 143 -0.54 -0.99 -4.79
CA LEU A 143 0.61 -1.77 -4.30
C LEU A 143 1.02 -2.83 -5.32
N MET A 144 0.06 -3.46 -5.99
CA MET A 144 0.33 -4.43 -7.06
C MET A 144 0.93 -3.77 -8.31
N GLU A 145 0.44 -2.60 -8.72
CA GLU A 145 1.05 -1.82 -9.81
C GLU A 145 2.51 -1.46 -9.51
N TRP A 146 2.81 -1.14 -8.25
CA TRP A 146 4.17 -0.89 -7.80
C TRP A 146 5.04 -2.14 -7.90
N ILE A 147 4.55 -3.30 -7.45
CA ILE A 147 5.27 -4.58 -7.58
C ILE A 147 5.56 -4.89 -9.06
N LEU A 148 4.59 -4.67 -9.95
CA LEU A 148 4.77 -4.85 -11.39
C LEU A 148 5.81 -3.90 -12.00
N SER A 149 6.06 -2.76 -11.36
CA SER A 149 7.05 -1.78 -11.80
C SER A 149 8.48 -2.16 -11.39
N ILE A 150 8.64 -3.07 -10.42
CA ILE A 150 9.96 -3.53 -9.96
C ILE A 150 10.57 -4.47 -11.00
N GLN A 151 11.77 -4.13 -11.48
CA GLN A 151 12.54 -4.96 -12.41
C GLN A 151 13.68 -5.72 -11.73
N ASN A 152 14.07 -5.32 -10.52
CA ASN A 152 15.15 -5.96 -9.78
C ASN A 152 14.71 -7.35 -9.28
N PHE A 153 15.33 -8.39 -9.84
CA PHE A 153 15.03 -9.78 -9.51
C PHE A 153 15.23 -10.09 -8.02
N SER A 154 16.29 -9.56 -7.39
CA SER A 154 16.60 -9.80 -5.98
C SER A 154 15.52 -9.21 -5.07
N VAL A 155 14.97 -8.04 -5.43
CA VAL A 155 13.82 -7.44 -4.75
C VAL A 155 12.57 -8.31 -4.87
N LEU A 156 12.27 -8.83 -6.08
CA LEU A 156 11.12 -9.71 -6.30
C LEU A 156 11.27 -11.05 -5.56
N LEU A 157 12.48 -11.59 -5.49
CA LEU A 157 12.77 -12.79 -4.72
C LEU A 157 12.59 -12.54 -3.22
N TRP A 158 13.09 -11.41 -2.72
CA TRP A 158 12.92 -11.01 -1.33
C TRP A 158 11.45 -10.84 -0.97
N PHE A 159 10.66 -10.27 -1.88
CA PHE A 159 9.21 -10.20 -1.75
C PHE A 159 8.55 -11.58 -1.63
N LEU A 160 9.06 -12.61 -2.31
CA LEU A 160 8.52 -13.96 -2.15
C LEU A 160 8.90 -14.59 -0.80
N THR A 161 10.12 -14.35 -0.33
CA THR A 161 10.61 -14.89 0.94
C THR A 161 10.05 -14.15 2.16
N GLY A 162 9.75 -12.85 2.05
CA GLY A 162 9.19 -12.01 3.11
C GLY A 162 7.70 -12.24 3.40
N GLY A 163 7.09 -13.26 2.80
CA GLY A 163 5.66 -13.58 2.98
C GLY A 163 4.73 -12.90 1.97
N GLY A 164 5.25 -12.25 0.93
CA GLY A 164 4.45 -11.48 -0.02
C GLY A 164 3.51 -12.38 -0.83
N ALA A 165 3.97 -13.59 -1.11
CA ALA A 165 3.17 -14.65 -1.71
C ALA A 165 1.94 -15.04 -0.85
N ILE A 166 2.08 -15.05 0.48
CA ILE A 166 0.96 -15.35 1.39
C ILE A 166 -0.05 -14.20 1.40
N THR A 167 0.41 -12.96 1.45
CA THR A 167 -0.48 -11.79 1.34
C THR A 167 -1.24 -11.79 0.01
N LEU A 168 -0.57 -12.10 -1.10
CA LEU A 168 -1.23 -12.24 -2.41
C LEU A 168 -2.25 -13.38 -2.43
N ALA A 169 -1.97 -14.54 -1.82
CA ALA A 169 -2.93 -15.64 -1.71
C ALA A 169 -4.20 -15.23 -0.92
N ASN A 170 -4.02 -14.46 0.16
CA ASN A 170 -5.11 -13.93 0.97
C ASN A 170 -5.95 -12.92 0.19
N TRP A 171 -5.30 -11.96 -0.47
CA TRP A 171 -5.99 -10.99 -1.32
C TRP A 171 -6.73 -11.66 -2.49
N LEU A 172 -6.15 -12.70 -3.09
CA LEU A 172 -6.79 -13.46 -4.18
C LEU A 172 -8.07 -14.13 -3.69
N THR A 173 -8.02 -14.72 -2.49
CA THR A 173 -9.18 -15.37 -1.87
C THR A 173 -10.25 -14.34 -1.52
N LYS A 174 -9.88 -13.21 -0.93
CA LYS A 174 -10.80 -12.12 -0.57
C LYS A 174 -11.46 -11.51 -1.81
N ALA A 175 -10.67 -11.17 -2.84
CA ALA A 175 -11.16 -10.62 -4.08
C ALA A 175 -12.08 -11.59 -4.84
N ALA A 176 -11.86 -12.90 -4.72
CA ALA A 176 -12.75 -13.91 -5.28
C ALA A 176 -14.11 -13.94 -4.60
N VAL A 177 -14.14 -13.89 -3.26
CA VAL A 177 -15.39 -13.86 -2.48
C VAL A 177 -16.16 -12.56 -2.71
N GLU A 178 -15.48 -11.44 -2.85
CA GLU A 178 -16.09 -10.12 -3.06
C GLU A 178 -16.28 -9.75 -4.55
N GLU A 179 -16.12 -10.72 -5.45
CA GLU A 179 -16.35 -10.58 -6.90
C GLU A 179 -15.54 -9.45 -7.56
N GLN A 180 -14.37 -9.10 -7.02
CA GLN A 180 -13.52 -8.03 -7.55
C GLN A 180 -12.65 -8.48 -8.73
N THR A 181 -13.24 -8.51 -9.92
CA THR A 181 -12.56 -9.04 -11.13
C THR A 181 -11.29 -8.27 -11.49
N SER A 182 -11.27 -6.93 -11.34
CA SER A 182 -10.08 -6.12 -11.67
C SER A 182 -8.89 -6.49 -10.79
N VAL A 183 -9.13 -6.61 -9.48
CA VAL A 183 -8.14 -7.00 -8.48
C VAL A 183 -7.63 -8.41 -8.75
N LEU A 184 -8.51 -9.37 -9.04
CA LEU A 184 -8.12 -10.74 -9.40
C LEU A 184 -7.19 -10.78 -10.62
N LEU A 185 -7.54 -10.07 -11.69
CA LEU A 185 -6.72 -9.99 -12.88
C LEU A 185 -5.34 -9.38 -12.58
N LEU A 186 -5.29 -8.38 -11.71
CA LEU A 186 -4.04 -7.74 -11.33
C LEU A 186 -3.17 -8.65 -10.46
N ILE A 187 -3.76 -9.39 -9.51
CA ILE A 187 -3.04 -10.40 -8.71
C ILE A 187 -2.44 -11.45 -9.63
N LEU A 188 -3.22 -11.98 -10.59
CA LEU A 188 -2.72 -12.97 -11.54
C LEU A 188 -1.55 -12.43 -12.38
N LYS A 189 -1.61 -11.16 -12.81
CA LYS A 189 -0.48 -10.50 -13.49
C LYS A 189 0.76 -10.42 -12.60
N VAL A 190 0.60 -10.05 -11.34
CA VAL A 190 1.70 -10.03 -10.36
C VAL A 190 2.31 -11.42 -10.20
N LEU A 191 1.49 -12.47 -10.11
CA LEU A 191 2.00 -13.85 -10.02
C LEU A 191 2.83 -14.26 -11.24
N CYS A 192 2.47 -13.81 -12.44
CA CYS A 192 3.27 -14.03 -13.65
C CYS A 192 4.59 -13.25 -13.67
N HIS A 193 4.65 -12.11 -12.96
CA HIS A 193 5.85 -11.26 -12.86
C HIS A 193 6.88 -11.80 -11.86
N LEU A 194 6.40 -12.51 -10.82
CA LEU A 194 7.23 -12.98 -9.73
C LEU A 194 8.03 -14.25 -10.09
N PRO A 195 9.27 -14.41 -9.57
CA PRO A 195 10.07 -15.61 -9.77
C PRO A 195 9.59 -16.78 -8.88
N LEU A 196 8.35 -17.22 -9.09
CA LEU A 196 7.67 -18.24 -8.26
C LEU A 196 8.42 -19.58 -8.16
N HIS A 197 9.22 -19.92 -9.16
CA HIS A 197 10.09 -21.11 -9.15
C HIS A 197 11.17 -21.09 -8.05
N LYS A 198 11.39 -19.93 -7.41
CA LYS A 198 12.29 -19.75 -6.25
C LYS A 198 11.54 -19.55 -4.93
N ALA A 199 10.21 -19.54 -4.93
CA ALA A 199 9.43 -19.37 -3.71
C ALA A 199 9.45 -20.65 -2.85
N LEU A 200 9.20 -20.49 -1.54
CA LEU A 200 9.09 -21.61 -0.63
C LEU A 200 7.91 -22.53 -1.05
N PRO A 201 8.06 -23.87 -0.98
CA PRO A 201 7.01 -24.81 -1.37
C PRO A 201 5.67 -24.58 -0.66
N ALA A 202 5.69 -24.16 0.61
CA ALA A 202 4.49 -23.82 1.37
C ALA A 202 3.74 -22.62 0.76
N HIS A 203 4.47 -21.58 0.33
CA HIS A 203 3.88 -20.39 -0.30
C HIS A 203 3.27 -20.73 -1.66
N ILE A 204 3.94 -21.57 -2.45
CA ILE A 204 3.43 -22.07 -3.73
C ILE A 204 2.16 -22.89 -3.53
N SER A 205 2.12 -23.74 -2.51
CA SER A 205 0.94 -24.54 -2.20
C SER A 205 -0.27 -23.67 -1.86
N ALA A 206 -0.07 -22.62 -1.03
CA ALA A 206 -1.13 -21.67 -0.70
C ALA A 206 -1.66 -20.93 -1.94
N LEU A 207 -0.76 -20.43 -2.79
CA LEU A 207 -1.13 -19.77 -4.04
C LEU A 207 -1.92 -20.70 -4.97
N LEU A 208 -1.45 -21.94 -5.15
CA LEU A 208 -2.13 -22.94 -5.99
C LEU A 208 -3.52 -23.28 -5.44
N GLN A 209 -3.69 -23.39 -4.12
CA GLN A 209 -4.99 -23.61 -3.51
C GLN A 209 -5.95 -22.44 -3.77
N SER A 210 -5.48 -21.20 -3.61
CA SER A 210 -6.28 -20.00 -3.88
C SER A 210 -6.64 -19.86 -5.37
N VAL A 211 -5.68 -20.10 -6.28
CA VAL A 211 -5.93 -20.08 -7.73
C VAL A 211 -6.89 -21.19 -8.15
N ASN A 212 -6.74 -22.40 -7.60
CA ASN A 212 -7.65 -23.52 -7.91
C ASN A 212 -9.09 -23.23 -7.48
N ARG A 213 -9.30 -22.44 -6.42
CA ARG A 213 -10.64 -22.01 -6.01
C ARG A 213 -11.30 -21.06 -7.02
N LEU A 214 -10.52 -20.31 -7.80
CA LEU A 214 -11.06 -19.43 -8.84
C LEU A 214 -11.77 -20.19 -9.97
N ARG A 215 -11.60 -21.52 -10.08
CA ARG A 215 -12.40 -22.33 -11.01
C ARG A 215 -13.91 -22.22 -10.76
N PHE A 216 -14.30 -21.80 -9.56
CA PHE A 216 -15.69 -21.60 -9.16
C PHE A 216 -16.15 -20.13 -9.23
N TYR A 217 -15.27 -19.20 -9.61
CA TYR A 217 -15.53 -17.75 -9.60
C TYR A 217 -16.66 -17.30 -10.55
N ARG A 218 -17.07 -18.16 -11.48
CA ARG A 218 -18.14 -17.88 -12.47
C ARG A 218 -19.29 -18.88 -12.45
N THR A 219 -19.32 -19.77 -11.47
CA THR A 219 -20.35 -20.82 -11.34
C THR A 219 -21.36 -20.54 -10.22
N SER A 220 -21.44 -19.30 -9.73
CA SER A 220 -22.50 -18.82 -8.82
C SER A 220 -23.21 -17.63 -9.43
#